data_AF-A0A8J8NEG2-F1
#
_entry.id   AF-A0A8J8NEG2-F1
#
_cell.length_a   1.000
_cell.length_b   1.000
_cell.length_c   1.000
_cell.angle_alpha   90.00
_cell.angle_beta   90.00
_cell.angle_gamma   90.00
#
_symmetry.space_group_name_H-M   'P 1'
#
loop_
_entity.id
_entity.type
_entity.pdbx_description
1 polymer ?
#
loop_
_entity_poly.entity_id
_entity_poly.type
_entity_poly.pdbx_seq_one_letter_code
_entity_poly.pdbx_strand_id
1 'polypeptide(L)'
;MESRPNLMPPPPNRESRLYKEYAICDLTLYKTGNIGLRWCLERDILSGKGKTICGNKHCAYDRGELHSYEVLWKTEETREMVTVNLCEECAVKLNYKKYKDKRDKKKKKRDKKKRNKSNSSESD
;
A
#
# COMPACT_ATOMS: atom_id res chain seq x y z
N MET A 1 4.51 -26.72 -33.50
CA MET A 1 3.65 -27.40 -32.50
C MET A 1 4.07 -26.86 -31.15
N GLU A 2 3.51 -25.71 -30.76
CA GLU A 2 3.87 -25.07 -29.49
C GLU A 2 3.10 -25.73 -28.35
N SER A 3 3.85 -26.40 -27.48
CA SER A 3 3.38 -27.06 -26.28
C SER A 3 2.72 -26.05 -25.35
N ARG A 4 1.38 -26.05 -25.31
CA ARG A 4 0.62 -25.31 -24.28
C ARG A 4 1.05 -25.83 -22.90
N PRO A 5 1.54 -25.00 -21.98
CA PRO A 5 1.83 -25.46 -20.62
C PRO A 5 0.50 -25.84 -19.96
N ASN A 6 0.45 -27.08 -19.45
CA ASN A 6 -0.68 -27.65 -18.71
C ASN A 6 -1.14 -26.66 -17.61
N LEU A 7 -2.23 -25.95 -17.89
CA LEU A 7 -3.00 -25.26 -16.85
C LEU A 7 -3.72 -26.36 -16.06
N MET A 8 -3.17 -26.71 -14.91
CA MET A 8 -3.78 -27.64 -13.98
C MET A 8 -5.13 -27.05 -13.54
N PRO A 9 -6.24 -27.80 -13.62
CA PRO A 9 -7.53 -27.29 -13.15
C PRO A 9 -7.47 -27.07 -11.63
N PRO A 10 -8.08 -25.99 -11.11
CA PRO A 10 -8.00 -25.67 -9.69
C PRO A 10 -8.61 -26.78 -8.83
N PRO A 11 -8.02 -27.11 -7.67
CA PRO A 11 -8.50 -28.21 -6.83
C PRO A 11 -9.89 -27.91 -6.26
N PRO A 12 -10.74 -28.95 -6.10
CA PRO A 12 -12.10 -28.76 -5.62
C PRO A 12 -12.12 -28.81 -4.08
N ASN A 13 -11.98 -27.67 -3.39
CA ASN A 13 -12.80 -27.37 -2.19
C ASN A 13 -12.53 -26.01 -1.50
N ARG A 14 -13.66 -25.39 -1.12
CA ARG A 14 -13.99 -24.50 0.02
C ARG A 14 -13.27 -23.17 0.32
N GLU A 15 -12.25 -22.72 -0.40
CA GLU A 15 -11.69 -21.35 -0.23
C GLU A 15 -11.98 -20.39 -1.41
N SER A 16 -12.84 -20.82 -2.35
CA SER A 16 -13.06 -20.17 -3.65
C SER A 16 -13.73 -18.79 -3.63
N ARG A 17 -13.98 -18.20 -2.45
CA ARG A 17 -14.53 -16.83 -2.31
C ARG A 17 -13.45 -15.75 -2.18
N LEU A 18 -12.18 -16.12 -1.98
CA LEU A 18 -11.10 -15.16 -1.70
C LEU A 18 -10.55 -14.42 -2.95
N TYR A 19 -10.97 -14.80 -4.15
CA TYR A 19 -10.39 -14.28 -5.40
C TYR A 19 -10.78 -12.85 -5.76
N LYS A 20 -11.77 -12.25 -5.07
CA LYS A 20 -12.26 -10.89 -5.37
C LYS A 20 -12.00 -9.85 -4.28
N GLU A 21 -11.41 -10.21 -3.14
CA GLU A 21 -11.30 -9.28 -2.00
C GLU A 21 -9.89 -8.72 -1.82
N TYR A 22 -8.86 -9.35 -2.39
CA TYR A 22 -7.46 -8.98 -2.13
C TYR A 22 -6.75 -8.49 -3.39
N ALA A 23 -6.04 -7.37 -3.25
CA ALA A 23 -5.16 -6.82 -4.26
C ALA A 23 -3.68 -6.85 -3.80
N ILE A 24 -2.77 -6.94 -4.78
CA ILE A 24 -1.35 -6.72 -4.60
C ILE A 24 -1.06 -5.26 -4.93
N CYS A 25 -0.27 -4.60 -4.08
CA CYS A 25 0.17 -3.24 -4.32
C CYS A 25 1.63 -3.19 -4.82
N ASP A 26 1.94 -2.17 -5.59
CA ASP A 26 3.29 -1.79 -5.97
C ASP A 26 3.60 -0.43 -5.36
N LEU A 27 4.46 -0.44 -4.34
CA LEU A 27 4.86 0.74 -3.59
C LEU A 27 6.20 1.31 -4.09
N THR A 28 6.70 0.97 -5.28
CA THR A 28 7.95 1.53 -5.80
C THR A 28 7.90 3.05 -5.98
N LEU A 29 6.76 3.58 -6.42
CA LEU A 29 6.53 5.01 -6.68
C LEU A 29 5.83 5.74 -5.53
N TYR A 30 5.85 5.18 -4.32
CA TYR A 30 5.20 5.78 -3.15
C TYR A 30 5.66 7.22 -2.84
N LYS A 31 6.90 7.58 -3.21
CA LYS A 31 7.45 8.93 -3.03
C LYS A 31 6.80 9.98 -3.92
N THR A 32 6.35 9.61 -5.12
CA THR A 32 5.60 10.50 -6.02
C THR A 32 4.10 10.49 -5.70
N GLY A 33 3.66 9.59 -4.83
CA GLY A 33 2.26 9.43 -4.42
C GLY A 33 1.47 8.50 -5.32
N ASN A 34 2.13 7.84 -6.26
CA ASN A 34 1.52 6.84 -7.14
C ASN A 34 1.70 5.45 -6.51
N ILE A 35 0.60 4.73 -6.38
CA ILE A 35 0.56 3.35 -5.90
C ILE A 35 -0.03 2.52 -7.02
N GLY A 36 0.70 1.51 -7.47
CA GLY A 36 0.18 0.53 -8.41
C GLY A 36 -0.71 -0.47 -7.68
N LEU A 37 -1.85 -0.83 -8.25
CA LEU A 37 -2.72 -1.88 -7.73
C LEU A 37 -2.99 -2.88 -8.84
N ARG A 38 -3.04 -4.15 -8.47
CA ARG A 38 -3.53 -5.22 -9.34
C ARG A 38 -4.26 -6.24 -8.49
N TRP A 39 -5.24 -6.91 -9.07
CA TRP A 39 -5.86 -8.06 -8.42
C TRP A 39 -4.84 -9.17 -8.16
N CYS A 40 -5.01 -9.87 -7.04
CA CYS A 40 -4.23 -11.06 -6.74
C CYS A 40 -4.47 -12.12 -7.82
N LEU A 41 -3.37 -12.75 -8.28
CA LEU A 41 -3.45 -13.91 -9.15
C LEU A 41 -3.32 -15.18 -8.31
N GLU A 42 -3.76 -16.32 -8.85
CA GLU A 42 -3.67 -17.62 -8.19
C GLU A 42 -2.25 -17.90 -7.66
N ARG A 43 -1.22 -17.64 -8.46
CA ARG A 43 0.18 -17.80 -8.04
C ARG A 43 0.56 -16.99 -6.80
N ASP A 44 0.00 -15.80 -6.63
CA ASP A 44 0.31 -14.93 -5.49
C ASP A 44 -0.32 -15.51 -4.22
N ILE A 45 -1.56 -15.98 -4.34
CA ILE A 45 -2.33 -16.61 -3.27
C ILE A 45 -1.66 -17.93 -2.85
N LEU A 46 -1.29 -18.77 -3.81
CA LEU A 46 -0.57 -20.03 -3.57
C LEU A 46 0.78 -19.79 -2.89
N SER A 47 1.46 -18.69 -3.22
CA SER A 47 2.70 -18.29 -2.56
C SER A 47 2.47 -17.70 -1.16
N GLY A 48 1.22 -17.47 -0.75
CA GLY A 48 0.88 -16.83 0.52
C GLY A 48 0.95 -15.30 0.52
N LYS A 49 1.14 -14.65 -0.63
CA LYS A 49 1.13 -13.17 -0.71
C LYS A 49 -0.25 -12.61 -0.37
N GLY A 50 -0.25 -11.65 0.54
CA GLY A 50 -1.45 -11.04 1.11
C GLY A 50 -2.07 -11.83 2.26
N LYS A 51 -1.60 -13.05 2.58
CA LYS A 51 -2.11 -13.85 3.72
C LYS A 51 -1.04 -14.05 4.78
N THR A 52 0.12 -14.55 4.38
CA THR A 52 1.29 -14.80 5.25
C THR A 52 2.49 -13.95 4.83
N ILE A 53 2.61 -13.64 3.55
CA ILE A 53 3.66 -12.79 2.97
C ILE A 53 3.07 -11.42 2.64
N CYS A 54 3.83 -10.35 2.83
CA CYS A 54 3.40 -8.99 2.52
C CYS A 54 2.85 -8.86 1.08
N GLY A 55 1.68 -8.23 0.92
CA GLY A 55 1.02 -7.99 -0.37
C GLY A 55 1.67 -6.91 -1.24
N ASN A 56 2.89 -6.46 -0.92
CA ASN A 56 3.65 -5.56 -1.79
C ASN A 56 4.45 -6.41 -2.78
N LYS A 57 4.34 -6.11 -4.07
CA LYS A 57 5.01 -6.83 -5.15
C LYS A 57 6.52 -7.00 -4.90
N HIS A 58 7.17 -5.95 -4.40
CA HIS A 58 8.61 -5.90 -4.15
C HIS A 58 9.00 -6.18 -2.68
N CYS A 59 8.08 -6.75 -1.89
CA CYS A 59 8.35 -7.18 -0.53
C CYS A 59 8.23 -8.71 -0.44
N ALA A 60 9.17 -9.34 0.28
CA ALA A 60 9.19 -10.76 0.57
C ALA A 60 9.10 -11.04 2.09
N TYR A 61 8.71 -10.04 2.88
CA TYR A 61 8.58 -10.18 4.33
C TYR A 61 7.43 -11.15 4.67
N ASP A 62 7.75 -12.20 5.43
CA ASP A 62 6.87 -13.32 5.78
C ASP A 62 6.86 -13.66 7.29
N ARG A 63 7.61 -12.92 8.11
CA ARG A 63 7.85 -13.25 9.54
C ARG A 63 6.99 -12.48 10.54
N GLY A 64 5.92 -11.82 10.11
CA GLY A 64 5.11 -11.00 11.02
C GLY A 64 3.68 -10.81 10.56
N GLU A 65 2.91 -10.18 11.43
CA GLU A 65 1.51 -9.89 11.17
C GLU A 65 1.35 -8.95 9.97
N LEU A 66 0.35 -9.24 9.16
CA LEU A 66 -0.08 -8.37 8.08
C LEU A 66 -1.31 -7.62 8.55
N HIS A 67 -1.34 -6.33 8.25
CA HIS A 67 -2.51 -5.50 8.48
C HIS A 67 -3.24 -5.22 7.18
N SER A 68 -4.57 -5.32 7.25
CA SER A 68 -5.45 -5.00 6.14
C SER A 68 -5.64 -3.49 6.03
N TYR A 69 -5.44 -2.97 4.83
CA TYR A 69 -5.65 -1.58 4.47
C TYR A 69 -6.59 -1.50 3.29
N GLU A 70 -7.61 -0.66 3.42
CA GLU A 70 -8.47 -0.30 2.31
C GLU A 70 -7.81 0.80 1.49
N VAL A 71 -7.64 0.55 0.21
CA VAL A 71 -7.03 1.48 -0.74
C VAL A 71 -8.02 1.75 -1.85
N LEU A 72 -8.15 3.03 -2.21
CA LEU A 72 -8.95 3.41 -3.36
C LEU A 72 -8.22 3.03 -4.64
N TRP A 73 -8.77 2.07 -5.38
CA TRP A 73 -8.42 1.83 -6.77
C TRP A 73 -9.08 2.91 -7.61
N LYS A 74 -8.26 3.80 -8.17
CA LYS A 74 -8.71 4.88 -9.03
C LYS A 74 -8.21 4.65 -10.45
N THR A 75 -9.14 4.31 -11.33
CA THR A 75 -8.98 4.28 -12.78
C THR A 75 -9.80 5.41 -13.39
N GLU A 76 -9.64 5.67 -14.69
CA GLU A 76 -10.42 6.72 -15.38
C GLU A 76 -11.92 6.42 -15.34
N GLU A 77 -12.28 5.13 -15.38
CA GLU A 77 -13.65 4.65 -15.49
C GLU A 77 -14.26 4.20 -14.15
N THR A 78 -13.43 3.82 -13.18
CA THR A 78 -13.90 3.18 -11.94
C THR A 78 -13.18 3.68 -10.69
N ARG A 79 -13.95 3.73 -9.59
CA ARG A 79 -13.44 4.01 -8.25
C ARG A 79 -13.99 2.94 -7.32
N GLU A 80 -13.12 2.02 -6.94
CA GLU A 80 -13.48 0.89 -6.08
C GLU A 80 -12.53 0.84 -4.88
N MET A 81 -13.03 0.44 -3.73
CA MET A 81 -12.19 0.15 -2.57
C MET A 81 -11.72 -1.28 -2.64
N VAL A 82 -10.41 -1.47 -2.55
CA VAL A 82 -9.79 -2.80 -2.50
C VAL A 82 -8.99 -2.97 -1.22
N THR A 83 -8.98 -4.18 -0.70
CA THR A 83 -8.24 -4.51 0.52
C THR A 83 -6.86 -5.05 0.16
N VAL A 84 -5.82 -4.51 0.80
CA VAL A 84 -4.44 -5.00 0.67
C VAL A 84 -3.87 -5.30 2.05
N ASN A 85 -3.19 -6.43 2.18
CA ASN A 85 -2.58 -6.85 3.44
C ASN A 85 -1.07 -6.59 3.38
N LEU A 86 -0.55 -5.79 4.30
CA LEU A 86 0.84 -5.31 4.29
C LEU A 86 1.51 -5.46 5.64
N CYS A 87 2.83 -5.66 5.62
CA CYS A 87 3.66 -5.49 6.81
C CYS A 87 3.75 -4.02 7.22
N GLU A 88 4.17 -3.78 8.47
CA GLU A 88 4.29 -2.43 9.04
C GLU A 88 5.12 -1.48 8.17
N GLU A 89 6.28 -1.92 7.65
CA GLU A 89 7.12 -1.08 6.80
C GLU A 89 6.41 -0.64 5.51
N CYS A 90 5.65 -1.56 4.89
CA CYS A 90 4.89 -1.26 3.69
C CYS A 90 3.67 -0.40 3.99
N ALA A 91 3.05 -0.54 5.16
CA ALA A 91 1.99 0.35 5.62
C ALA A 91 2.45 1.80 5.77
N VAL A 92 3.68 2.01 6.24
CA VAL A 92 4.30 3.34 6.32
C VAL A 92 4.50 3.93 4.92
N LYS A 93 4.97 3.12 3.96
CA LYS A 93 5.15 3.54 2.55
C LYS A 93 3.80 3.88 1.90
N LEU A 94 2.76 3.07 2.14
CA LEU A 94 1.40 3.32 1.65
C LEU A 94 0.87 4.69 2.12
N ASN A 95 1.11 5.03 3.39
CA ASN A 95 0.65 6.29 3.98
C ASN A 95 1.69 7.44 3.91
N TYR A 96 2.74 7.29 3.10
CA TYR A 96 3.88 8.21 3.07
C TYR A 96 3.47 9.68 2.86
N LYS A 97 2.52 9.95 1.95
CA LYS A 97 2.03 11.30 1.68
C LYS A 97 1.37 11.94 2.91
N LYS A 98 0.56 11.18 3.65
CA LYS A 98 -0.06 11.66 4.91
C LYS A 98 1.00 12.00 5.96
N TYR A 99 2.06 11.20 6.06
CA TYR A 99 3.17 11.48 6.98
C TYR A 99 3.99 12.70 6.54
N LYS A 100 4.27 12.84 5.25
CA LYS A 100 4.99 14.00 4.68
C LYS A 100 4.22 15.29 4.93
N ASP A 101 2.93 15.33 4.62
CA ASP A 101 2.08 16.50 4.83
C ASP A 101 1.99 16.90 6.31
N LYS A 102 1.88 15.92 7.22
CA LYS A 102 1.92 16.18 8.67
C LYS A 102 3.25 16.79 9.11
N ARG A 103 4.38 16.30 8.57
CA ARG A 103 5.72 16.83 8.86
C ARG A 103 5.87 18.27 8.37
N ASP A 104 5.41 18.55 7.15
CA ASP A 104 5.51 19.88 6.56
C ASP A 104 4.61 20.90 7.26
N LYS A 105 3.39 20.51 7.66
CA LYS A 105 2.52 21.34 8.51
C LYS A 105 3.15 21.65 9.87
N LYS A 106 3.82 20.67 10.50
CA LYS A 106 4.55 20.90 11.77
C LYS A 106 5.72 21.87 11.59
N LYS A 107 6.47 21.77 10.50
CA LYS A 107 7.57 22.71 10.18
C LYS A 107 7.04 24.14 10.00
N LYS A 108 6.03 24.33 9.13
CA LYS A 108 5.41 25.66 8.91
C LYS A 108 4.90 26.30 10.21
N LYS A 109 4.29 25.52 11.12
CA LYS A 109 3.86 26.02 12.45
C LYS A 109 5.03 26.44 13.33
N ARG A 110 6.13 25.67 13.34
CA ARG A 110 7.36 26.02 14.09
C ARG A 110 8.00 27.29 13.54
N ASP A 111 8.09 27.43 12.22
CA ASP A 111 8.70 28.60 11.56
C ASP A 111 7.88 29.87 11.80
N LYS A 112 6.54 29.79 11.76
CA LYS A 112 5.65 30.91 12.12
C LYS A 112 5.83 31.34 13.58
N LYS A 113 5.97 30.39 14.52
CA LYS A 113 6.20 30.70 15.94
C LYS A 113 7.55 31.39 16.17
N LYS A 114 8.60 30.98 15.44
CA LYS A 114 9.91 31.63 15.50
C LYS A 114 9.86 33.07 15.00
N ARG A 115 9.24 33.31 13.83
CA ARG A 115 9.06 34.67 13.27
C ARG A 115 8.29 35.61 14.20
N ASN A 116 7.21 35.12 14.82
CA ASN A 116 6.45 35.95 15.78
C ASN A 116 7.28 36.30 17.03
N LYS A 117 8.21 35.44 17.45
CA LYS A 117 9.05 35.69 18.64
C LYS A 117 10.20 36.66 18.35
N SER A 118 10.73 36.69 17.13
CA SER A 118 11.75 37.67 16.72
C SER A 118 11.17 39.08 16.54
N ASN A 119 9.96 39.21 15.97
CA ASN A 119 9.32 40.53 15.80
C ASN A 119 8.91 41.19 17.13
N SER A 120 8.75 40.42 18.21
CA SER A 120 8.38 40.95 19.53
C SER A 120 9.59 41.40 20.37
N SER A 121 10.82 41.22 19.88
CA SER A 121 12.06 41.56 20.59
C SER A 121 12.82 42.76 20.00
N GLU A 122 12.25 43.43 19.00
CA GLU A 122 12.83 44.61 18.30
C GLU A 122 12.02 45.90 18.58
N SER A 123 11.24 45.92 19.67
CA SER A 123 10.33 47.02 20.02
C SER A 123 10.60 47.68 21.38
N ASP A 124 11.81 47.49 21.94
CA ASP A 124 12.30 48.22 23.12
C ASP A 124 13.41 49.20 22.72
#